data_AF-A0A1H0BPG8-F1
#
_entry.id   AF-A0A1H0BPG8-F1
#
_cell.length_a   1.000
_cell.length_b   1.000
_cell.length_c   1.000
_cell.angle_alpha   90.00
_cell.angle_beta   90.00
_cell.angle_gamma   90.00
#
_symmetry.space_group_name_H-M   'P 1'
#
loop_
_entity.id
_entity.type
_entity.pdbx_description
1 polymer ?
#
loop_
_entity_poly.entity_id
_entity_poly.type
_entity_poly.pdbx_seq_one_letter_code
_entity_poly.pdbx_strand_id
1 'polypeptide(L)'
;MWRAAGILGLLALPAQAGEYVATTGLLTDDDFYRLVACGAAPGGACTKPLIRWDTLSPLRVAIARIDRAYLGGRQMRARAALIRAVQYLNDAGAGLRLVITDDPGHAHIRIYLLDTDGSTPVSGSGLDTIEGATIRGATVRVWWTNRHEITRAIIAFSTNLSIRQYESAMLEEVTQALGFMTDIRNPAYDGVSVFSEDSNAAKTLGPQDIMALRRHYPMQERP
;
A
#
# COMPACT_ATOMS: atom_id res chain seq x y z
N MET A 1 13.45 -31.74 -52.83
CA MET A 1 12.33 -31.52 -51.89
C MET A 1 12.91 -31.51 -50.48
N TRP A 2 12.40 -30.64 -49.59
CA TRP A 2 12.70 -30.50 -48.14
C TRP A 2 13.82 -29.50 -47.81
N ARG A 3 13.70 -28.57 -46.85
CA ARG A 3 12.63 -28.22 -45.89
C ARG A 3 12.89 -26.77 -45.45
N ALA A 4 11.86 -25.92 -45.51
CA ALA A 4 11.83 -24.67 -44.79
C ALA A 4 11.54 -24.97 -43.32
N ALA A 5 12.36 -24.45 -42.39
CA ALA A 5 12.06 -24.45 -40.97
C ALA A 5 12.13 -23.00 -40.48
N GLY A 6 10.94 -22.45 -40.22
CA GLY A 6 10.74 -21.06 -39.82
C GLY A 6 11.33 -20.78 -38.44
N ILE A 7 11.96 -19.62 -38.33
CA ILE A 7 12.41 -19.05 -37.06
C ILE A 7 11.17 -18.53 -36.35
N LEU A 8 10.76 -19.21 -35.27
CA LEU A 8 9.73 -18.74 -34.34
C LEU A 8 10.37 -17.67 -33.45
N GLY A 9 10.14 -16.39 -33.76
CA GLY A 9 10.54 -15.29 -32.89
C GLY A 9 9.69 -15.30 -31.62
N LEU A 10 10.29 -15.59 -30.47
CA LEU A 10 9.68 -15.30 -29.17
C LEU A 10 9.58 -13.78 -29.03
N LEU A 11 8.37 -13.26 -29.19
CA LEU A 11 8.02 -11.90 -28.78
C LEU A 11 8.01 -11.87 -27.25
N ALA A 12 9.13 -11.49 -26.64
CA ALA A 12 9.14 -11.08 -25.25
C ALA A 12 8.35 -9.76 -25.15
N LEU A 13 7.10 -9.86 -24.70
CA LEU A 13 6.34 -8.67 -24.32
C LEU A 13 7.07 -8.01 -23.15
N PRO A 14 7.31 -6.69 -23.18
CA PRO A 14 7.90 -6.00 -22.06
C PRO A 14 6.94 -6.15 -20.88
N ALA A 15 7.40 -6.77 -19.80
CA ALA A 15 6.72 -6.69 -18.53
C ALA A 15 6.70 -5.21 -18.15
N GLN A 16 5.57 -4.54 -18.36
CA GLN A 16 5.36 -3.26 -17.70
C GLN A 16 5.42 -3.56 -16.21
N ALA A 17 6.36 -2.93 -15.52
CA ALA A 17 6.41 -2.94 -14.07
C ALA A 17 5.17 -2.17 -13.57
N GLY A 18 4.02 -2.82 -13.62
CA GLY A 18 2.78 -2.31 -13.04
C GLY A 18 2.93 -2.25 -11.52
N GLU A 19 2.24 -1.29 -10.91
CA GLU A 19 2.08 -1.24 -9.46
C GLU A 19 1.21 -2.42 -8.95
N TYR A 20 0.54 -3.12 -9.87
CA TYR A 20 -0.28 -4.32 -9.63
C TYR A 20 0.23 -5.58 -10.36
N VAL A 21 -0.25 -6.75 -9.91
CA VAL A 21 -0.14 -8.04 -10.61
C VAL A 21 -1.54 -8.55 -10.97
N ALA A 22 -1.76 -8.86 -12.25
CA ALA A 22 -3.02 -9.40 -12.73
C ALA A 22 -3.10 -10.92 -12.51
N THR A 23 -4.18 -11.39 -11.90
CA THR A 23 -4.44 -12.81 -11.65
C THR A 23 -5.92 -13.16 -11.86
N THR A 24 -6.29 -14.44 -11.76
CA THR A 24 -7.67 -14.89 -11.86
C THR A 24 -8.00 -15.91 -10.77
N GLY A 25 -9.25 -15.89 -10.29
CA GLY A 25 -9.71 -16.81 -9.25
C GLY A 25 -9.11 -16.52 -7.86
N LEU A 26 -9.50 -17.31 -6.86
CA LEU A 26 -8.91 -17.18 -5.53
C LEU A 26 -7.46 -17.68 -5.55
N LEU A 27 -6.58 -16.91 -4.91
CA LEU A 27 -5.18 -17.28 -4.74
C LEU A 27 -5.04 -18.11 -3.47
N THR A 28 -4.04 -18.99 -3.47
CA THR A 28 -3.58 -19.60 -2.22
C THR A 28 -3.02 -18.52 -1.30
N ASP A 29 -3.00 -18.77 0.02
CA ASP A 29 -2.41 -17.83 0.98
C ASP A 29 -0.93 -17.53 0.68
N ASP A 30 -0.19 -18.53 0.18
CA ASP A 30 1.21 -18.37 -0.23
C ASP A 30 1.35 -17.45 -1.44
N ASP A 31 0.52 -17.64 -2.47
CA ASP A 31 0.54 -16.79 -3.66
C ASP A 31 0.06 -15.38 -3.34
N PHE A 32 -1.02 -15.25 -2.56
CA PHE A 32 -1.54 -13.96 -2.11
C PHE A 32 -0.46 -13.18 -1.37
N TYR A 33 0.14 -13.77 -0.32
CA TYR A 33 1.15 -13.11 0.49
C TYR A 33 2.36 -12.66 -0.33
N ARG A 34 2.90 -13.55 -1.18
CA ARG A 34 4.09 -13.25 -1.98
C ARG A 34 3.78 -12.21 -3.06
N LEU A 35 2.57 -12.20 -3.61
CA LEU A 35 2.15 -11.17 -4.54
C LEU A 35 2.14 -9.81 -3.84
N VAL A 36 1.40 -9.64 -2.75
CA VAL A 36 1.24 -8.32 -2.12
C VAL A 36 2.53 -7.82 -1.46
N ALA A 37 3.35 -8.71 -0.91
CA ALA A 37 4.56 -8.33 -0.18
C ALA A 37 5.81 -8.17 -1.07
N CYS A 38 5.88 -8.85 -2.22
CA CYS A 38 7.09 -8.82 -3.06
C CYS A 38 6.85 -8.86 -4.57
N GLY A 39 5.60 -8.68 -5.02
CA GLY A 39 5.24 -8.65 -6.44
C GLY A 39 5.47 -9.96 -7.18
N ALA A 40 5.40 -11.10 -6.48
CA ALA A 40 5.48 -12.41 -7.14
C ALA A 40 4.20 -12.70 -7.94
N ALA A 41 4.35 -13.17 -9.18
CA ALA A 41 3.25 -13.85 -9.87
C ALA A 41 2.93 -15.18 -9.13
N PRO A 42 1.69 -15.71 -9.22
CA PRO A 42 1.34 -17.00 -8.61
C PRO A 42 2.32 -18.11 -9.02
N GLY A 43 2.85 -18.85 -8.03
CA GLY A 43 3.90 -19.87 -8.21
C GLY A 43 5.29 -19.35 -8.61
N GLY A 44 5.44 -18.05 -8.89
CA GLY A 44 6.66 -17.41 -9.35
C GLY A 44 7.63 -17.02 -8.23
N ALA A 45 8.74 -16.36 -8.58
CA ALA A 45 9.68 -15.77 -7.62
C ALA A 45 9.28 -14.34 -7.24
N CYS A 46 9.78 -13.83 -6.10
CA CYS A 46 9.64 -12.42 -5.74
C CYS A 46 10.37 -11.54 -6.76
N THR A 47 9.74 -10.44 -7.17
CA THR A 47 10.32 -9.46 -8.11
C THR A 47 10.86 -8.22 -7.39
N LYS A 48 10.38 -7.99 -6.16
CA LYS A 48 10.81 -6.93 -5.23
C LYS A 48 11.36 -7.56 -3.94
N PRO A 49 12.24 -6.91 -3.18
CA PRO A 49 12.64 -7.41 -1.87
C PRO A 49 11.45 -7.40 -0.89
N LEU A 50 11.38 -8.38 0.01
CA LEU A 50 10.49 -8.34 1.17
C LEU A 50 11.05 -7.32 2.17
N ILE A 51 10.34 -6.22 2.37
CA ILE A 51 10.71 -5.15 3.31
C ILE A 51 9.74 -5.12 4.48
N ARG A 52 10.21 -4.85 5.69
CA ARG A 52 9.36 -4.80 6.89
C ARG A 52 9.88 -3.82 7.92
N TRP A 53 9.01 -3.30 8.78
CA TRP A 53 9.40 -2.51 9.94
C TRP A 53 10.06 -3.36 11.02
N ASP A 54 10.91 -2.73 11.84
CA ASP A 54 11.23 -3.27 13.16
C ASP A 54 10.00 -3.11 14.08
N THR A 55 9.60 -4.21 14.74
CA THR A 55 8.42 -4.26 15.60
C THR A 55 8.74 -4.26 17.09
N LEU A 56 10.00 -4.01 17.47
CA LEU A 56 10.41 -3.89 18.88
C LEU A 56 9.71 -2.72 19.60
N SER A 57 9.22 -1.72 18.88
CA SER A 57 8.45 -0.60 19.43
C SER A 57 7.25 -0.25 18.57
N PRO A 58 6.23 0.44 19.12
CA PRO A 58 5.06 0.83 18.35
C PRO A 58 5.41 1.81 17.20
N LEU A 59 4.88 1.50 16.02
CA LEU A 59 4.97 2.38 14.85
C LEU A 59 4.07 3.60 15.04
N ARG A 60 4.67 4.77 14.89
CA ARG A 60 4.00 6.06 15.04
C ARG A 60 3.50 6.55 13.69
N VAL A 61 2.21 6.86 13.61
CA VAL A 61 1.57 7.40 12.41
C VAL A 61 1.05 8.80 12.71
N ALA A 62 1.29 9.75 11.80
CA ALA A 62 0.81 11.12 11.96
C ALA A 62 0.33 11.71 10.64
N ILE A 63 -0.69 12.57 10.72
CA ILE A 63 -0.99 13.49 9.63
C ILE A 63 -0.03 14.67 9.74
N ALA A 64 0.94 14.72 8.83
CA ALA A 64 2.02 15.70 8.84
C ALA A 64 1.62 17.04 8.22
N ARG A 65 0.73 17.03 7.22
CA ARG A 65 0.26 18.23 6.53
C ARG A 65 -1.18 18.06 6.08
N ILE A 66 -1.95 19.13 6.19
CA ILE A 66 -3.31 19.23 5.65
C ILE A 66 -3.39 20.56 4.90
N ASP A 67 -3.51 20.49 3.57
CA ASP A 67 -3.70 21.68 2.77
C ASP A 67 -5.11 22.25 2.93
N ARG A 68 -5.25 23.55 2.62
CA ARG A 68 -6.51 24.30 2.82
C ARG A 68 -7.71 23.65 2.14
N ALA A 69 -7.52 23.01 0.99
CA ALA A 69 -8.56 22.29 0.25
C ALA A 69 -9.21 21.13 1.03
N TYR A 70 -8.59 20.65 2.11
CA TYR A 70 -9.12 19.59 2.96
C TYR A 70 -9.86 20.08 4.20
N LEU A 71 -9.81 21.37 4.51
CA LEU A 71 -10.41 21.88 5.75
C LEU A 71 -11.92 21.57 5.84
N GLY A 72 -12.40 21.42 7.06
CA GLY A 72 -13.79 21.05 7.34
C GLY A 72 -14.04 19.54 7.21
N GLY A 73 -15.07 19.16 6.43
CA GLY A 73 -15.56 17.77 6.39
C GLY A 73 -14.53 16.73 5.94
N ARG A 74 -13.68 17.07 4.95
CA ARG A 74 -12.66 16.15 4.42
C ARG A 74 -11.57 15.87 5.47
N GLN A 75 -11.11 16.91 6.19
CA GLN A 75 -10.17 16.78 7.30
C GLN A 75 -10.74 15.89 8.41
N MET A 76 -11.98 16.13 8.85
CA MET A 76 -12.62 15.31 9.87
C MET A 76 -12.72 13.84 9.41
N ARG A 77 -13.07 13.63 8.14
CA ARG A 77 -13.16 12.28 7.57
C ARG A 77 -11.81 11.59 7.50
N ALA A 78 -10.75 12.27 7.07
CA ALA A 78 -9.39 11.72 7.01
C ALA A 78 -8.87 11.31 8.39
N ARG A 79 -9.07 12.17 9.41
CA ARG A 79 -8.71 11.84 10.79
C ARG A 79 -9.46 10.61 11.31
N ALA A 80 -10.77 10.56 11.08
CA ALA A 80 -11.58 9.42 11.49
C ALA A 80 -11.21 8.13 10.74
N ALA A 81 -10.86 8.23 9.45
CA ALA A 81 -10.37 7.10 8.65
C ALA A 81 -9.04 6.58 9.19
N LEU A 82 -8.11 7.45 9.56
CA LEU A 82 -6.82 7.04 10.16
C LEU A 82 -7.03 6.31 11.49
N ILE A 83 -7.91 6.82 12.36
CA ILE A 83 -8.26 6.15 13.62
C ILE A 83 -8.75 4.72 13.36
N ARG A 84 -9.69 4.56 12.40
CA ARG A 84 -10.24 3.23 12.07
C ARG A 84 -9.21 2.32 11.42
N ALA A 85 -8.36 2.82 10.52
CA ALA A 85 -7.29 2.05 9.91
C ALA A 85 -6.34 1.46 10.98
N VAL A 86 -5.90 2.30 11.92
CA VAL A 86 -5.05 1.87 13.04
C VAL A 86 -5.76 0.84 13.94
N GLN A 87 -7.06 1.00 14.19
CA GLN A 87 -7.84 0.02 14.94
C GLN A 87 -7.87 -1.34 14.23
N TYR A 88 -8.27 -1.40 12.96
CA TYR A 88 -8.32 -2.65 12.20
C TYR A 88 -6.96 -3.35 12.11
N LEU A 89 -5.88 -2.58 11.88
CA LEU A 89 -4.53 -3.14 11.79
C LEU A 89 -4.04 -3.70 13.14
N ASN A 90 -4.33 -3.02 14.25
CA ASN A 90 -3.98 -3.53 15.58
C ASN A 90 -4.82 -4.76 15.97
N ASP A 91 -6.10 -4.79 15.57
CA ASP A 91 -7.01 -5.90 15.85
C ASP A 91 -6.76 -7.13 14.96
N ALA A 92 -5.95 -6.99 13.90
CA ALA A 92 -5.57 -8.09 13.02
C ALA A 92 -4.77 -9.19 13.74
N GLY A 93 -4.17 -8.89 14.90
CA GLY A 93 -3.39 -9.87 15.69
C GLY A 93 -2.03 -10.21 15.07
N ALA A 94 -1.46 -9.27 14.31
CA ALA A 94 -0.07 -9.34 13.85
C ALA A 94 0.89 -8.85 14.96
N GLY A 95 2.15 -9.26 14.90
CA GLY A 95 3.22 -8.90 15.85
C GLY A 95 3.73 -7.45 15.72
N LEU A 96 2.85 -6.52 15.36
CA LEU A 96 3.13 -5.10 15.18
C LEU A 96 2.08 -4.28 15.92
N ARG A 97 2.42 -3.04 16.30
CA ARG A 97 1.47 -2.11 16.91
C ARG A 97 1.61 -0.72 16.30
N LEU A 98 0.50 -0.14 15.86
CA LEU A 98 0.42 1.25 15.42
C LEU A 98 -0.14 2.14 16.52
N VAL A 99 0.40 3.35 16.63
CA VAL A 99 -0.12 4.42 17.48
C VAL A 99 -0.17 5.72 16.68
N ILE A 100 -1.25 6.48 16.85
CA ILE A 100 -1.36 7.83 16.28
C ILE A 100 -0.59 8.80 17.18
N THR A 101 0.16 9.71 16.58
CA THR A 101 0.90 10.76 17.30
C THR A 101 0.60 12.13 16.73
N ASP A 102 0.58 13.15 17.58
CA ASP A 102 0.44 14.57 17.19
C ASP A 102 1.79 15.23 16.89
N ASP A 103 2.88 14.47 16.95
CA ASP A 103 4.23 14.90 16.58
C ASP A 103 4.67 14.22 15.26
N PRO A 104 4.46 14.87 14.11
CA PRO A 104 4.89 14.34 12.82
C PRO A 104 6.41 14.17 12.67
N GLY A 105 7.21 14.94 13.43
CA GLY A 105 8.67 14.87 13.38
C GLY A 105 9.19 13.50 13.79
N HIS A 106 8.54 12.87 14.77
CA HIS A 106 8.85 11.53 15.27
C HIS A 106 7.93 10.42 14.73
N ALA A 107 7.09 10.72 13.71
CA ALA A 107 6.27 9.71 13.06
C ALA A 107 7.08 8.89 12.05
N HIS A 108 6.87 7.58 12.06
CA HIS A 108 7.45 6.62 11.12
C HIS A 108 6.71 6.66 9.77
N ILE A 109 5.37 6.76 9.84
CA ILE A 109 4.48 6.91 8.69
C ILE A 109 3.87 8.31 8.75
N ARG A 110 4.13 9.12 7.71
CA ARG A 110 3.63 10.50 7.62
C ARG A 110 2.62 10.63 6.49
N ILE A 111 1.43 11.12 6.83
CA ILE A 111 0.32 11.31 5.90
C ILE A 111 0.21 12.78 5.51
N TYR A 112 0.11 13.04 4.22
CA TYR A 112 0.00 14.37 3.63
C TYR A 112 -1.30 14.45 2.82
N LEU A 113 -2.15 15.42 3.14
CA LEU A 113 -3.37 15.71 2.40
C LEU A 113 -3.10 16.94 1.51
N LEU A 114 -2.79 16.69 0.24
CA LEU A 114 -2.21 17.69 -0.68
C LEU A 114 -3.25 18.25 -1.63
N ASP A 115 -3.20 19.56 -1.87
CA ASP A 115 -4.05 20.26 -2.84
C ASP A 115 -3.58 20.01 -4.28
N THR A 116 -3.76 18.77 -4.73
CA THR A 116 -3.54 18.30 -6.08
C THR A 116 -4.70 17.38 -6.46
N ASP A 117 -5.25 17.54 -7.65
CA ASP A 117 -6.31 16.68 -8.19
C ASP A 117 -5.78 15.61 -9.15
N GLY A 118 -4.45 15.58 -9.37
CA GLY A 118 -3.80 14.70 -10.33
C GLY A 118 -4.01 15.10 -11.80
N SER A 119 -4.50 16.31 -12.08
CA SER A 119 -4.51 16.88 -13.45
C SER A 119 -3.15 17.41 -13.86
N THR A 120 -2.33 17.80 -12.89
CA THR A 120 -0.97 18.30 -13.07
C THR A 120 -0.01 17.62 -12.09
N PRO A 121 1.30 17.55 -12.42
CA PRO A 121 2.30 17.06 -11.49
C PRO A 121 2.32 17.86 -10.19
N VAL A 122 2.55 17.17 -9.07
CA VAL A 122 2.74 17.80 -7.76
C VAL A 122 3.90 18.79 -7.83
N SER A 123 3.68 19.99 -7.30
CA SER A 123 4.69 21.03 -7.16
C SER A 123 4.56 21.73 -5.82
N GLY A 124 5.70 22.08 -5.19
CA GLY A 124 5.72 22.86 -3.95
C GLY A 124 5.14 22.14 -2.72
N SER A 125 5.17 20.80 -2.75
CA SER A 125 4.78 19.98 -1.60
C SER A 125 5.85 19.98 -0.51
N GLY A 126 7.11 20.25 -0.89
CA GLY A 126 8.28 20.13 -0.01
C GLY A 126 8.68 18.68 0.25
N LEU A 127 8.23 17.77 -0.62
CA LEU A 127 8.47 16.33 -0.56
C LEU A 127 9.10 15.88 -1.87
N ASP A 128 10.43 15.96 -1.98
CA ASP A 128 11.22 15.65 -3.19
C ASP A 128 10.80 14.35 -3.89
N THR A 129 10.29 13.40 -3.13
CA THR A 129 9.97 12.03 -3.55
C THR A 129 8.64 11.91 -4.30
N ILE A 130 7.82 12.96 -4.28
CA ILE A 130 6.57 13.06 -5.04
C ILE A 130 6.51 14.31 -5.92
N GLU A 131 7.49 15.22 -5.83
CA GLU A 131 7.61 16.36 -6.75
C GLU A 131 7.68 15.84 -8.19
N GLY A 132 6.89 16.44 -9.08
CA GLY A 132 6.80 16.02 -10.48
C GLY A 132 5.98 14.75 -10.74
N ALA A 133 5.49 14.06 -9.70
CA ALA A 133 4.60 12.91 -9.86
C ALA A 133 3.14 13.37 -9.98
N THR A 134 2.34 12.61 -10.74
CA THR A 134 0.89 12.81 -10.81
C THR A 134 0.20 11.87 -9.83
N ILE A 135 -0.56 12.41 -8.87
CA ILE A 135 -1.27 11.62 -7.85
C ILE A 135 -2.78 11.75 -8.09
N ARG A 136 -3.43 10.68 -8.57
CA ARG A 136 -4.87 10.71 -8.86
C ARG A 136 -5.75 10.42 -7.66
N GLY A 137 -5.31 9.59 -6.71
CA GLY A 137 -6.06 9.24 -5.50
C GLY A 137 -5.17 9.33 -4.26
N ALA A 138 -4.34 8.32 -4.06
CA ALA A 138 -3.30 8.33 -3.05
C ALA A 138 -2.03 7.64 -3.59
N THR A 139 -0.94 7.73 -2.83
CA THR A 139 0.29 7.03 -3.16
C THR A 139 1.16 6.83 -1.91
N VAL A 140 1.80 5.67 -1.82
CA VAL A 140 2.78 5.33 -0.78
C VAL A 140 4.21 5.43 -1.32
N ARG A 141 5.13 5.94 -0.49
CA ARG A 141 6.57 5.76 -0.68
C ARG A 141 7.18 5.23 0.60
N VAL A 142 8.05 4.23 0.47
CA VAL A 142 8.72 3.57 1.59
C VAL A 142 10.22 3.61 1.38
N TRP A 143 10.98 3.82 2.45
CA TRP A 143 12.44 3.75 2.47
C TRP A 143 12.89 2.63 3.39
N TRP A 144 13.90 1.89 2.96
CA TRP A 144 14.45 0.80 3.73
C TRP A 144 15.98 0.78 3.66
N THR A 145 16.60 0.10 4.61
CA THR A 145 18.05 -0.13 4.65
C THR A 145 18.44 -1.26 3.70
N ASN A 146 19.74 -1.47 3.47
CA ASN A 146 20.24 -2.64 2.71
C ASN A 146 19.88 -4.00 3.36
N ARG A 147 19.35 -4.01 4.59
CA ARG A 147 18.84 -5.19 5.28
C ARG A 147 17.33 -5.37 5.10
N HIS A 148 16.71 -4.61 4.20
CA HIS A 148 15.27 -4.61 3.94
C HIS A 148 14.42 -4.24 5.15
N GLU A 149 14.98 -3.43 6.05
CA GLU A 149 14.27 -2.87 7.19
C GLU A 149 13.71 -1.49 6.82
N ILE A 150 12.41 -1.30 6.93
CA ILE A 150 11.74 -0.04 6.65
C ILE A 150 12.13 0.98 7.73
N THR A 151 12.52 2.17 7.29
CA THR A 151 12.94 3.28 8.16
C THR A 151 11.95 4.45 8.13
N ARG A 152 11.22 4.60 7.04
CA ARG A 152 10.27 5.70 6.83
C ARG A 152 9.24 5.32 5.78
N ALA A 153 8.01 5.82 5.95
CA ALA A 153 7.03 5.87 4.87
C ALA A 153 6.33 7.24 4.81
N ILE A 154 5.94 7.63 3.61
CA ILE A 154 5.00 8.73 3.40
C ILE A 154 3.81 8.23 2.61
N ILE A 155 2.65 8.80 2.91
CA ILE A 155 1.40 8.59 2.20
C ILE A 155 0.89 9.96 1.78
N ALA A 156 0.60 10.15 0.49
CA ALA A 156 0.07 11.41 -0.02
C ALA A 156 -1.29 11.20 -0.67
N PHE A 157 -2.30 11.96 -0.24
CA PHE A 157 -3.65 11.94 -0.79
C PHE A 157 -3.90 13.17 -1.68
N SER A 158 -4.59 12.96 -2.79
CA SER A 158 -5.08 13.97 -3.72
C SER A 158 -6.50 14.42 -3.38
N THR A 159 -6.87 15.64 -3.75
CA THR A 159 -8.22 16.20 -3.57
C THR A 159 -9.26 15.56 -4.47
N ASN A 160 -8.84 14.75 -5.44
CA ASN A 160 -9.72 14.01 -6.37
C ASN A 160 -10.29 12.72 -5.74
N LEU A 161 -9.75 12.28 -4.60
CA LEU A 161 -10.36 11.19 -3.84
C LEU A 161 -11.73 11.62 -3.28
N SER A 162 -12.78 10.84 -3.57
CA SER A 162 -14.11 11.10 -3.01
C SER A 162 -14.11 10.91 -1.50
N ILE A 163 -14.82 11.77 -0.76
CA ILE A 163 -14.96 11.67 0.71
C ILE A 163 -15.52 10.30 1.19
N ARG A 164 -16.19 9.56 0.30
CA ARG A 164 -16.71 8.21 0.58
C ARG A 164 -15.63 7.12 0.54
N GLN A 165 -14.51 7.38 -0.13
CA GLN A 165 -13.39 6.45 -0.33
C GLN A 165 -12.25 6.66 0.68
N TYR A 166 -12.28 7.72 1.50
CA TYR A 166 -11.19 8.00 2.45
C TYR A 166 -10.95 6.85 3.43
N GLU A 167 -12.00 6.14 3.80
CA GLU A 167 -11.88 5.04 4.76
C GLU A 167 -11.16 3.84 4.18
N SER A 168 -11.54 3.43 2.96
CA SER A 168 -10.87 2.34 2.25
C SER A 168 -9.44 2.71 1.86
N ALA A 169 -9.27 3.87 1.22
CA ALA A 169 -7.95 4.34 0.79
C ALA A 169 -6.99 4.56 1.98
N MET A 170 -7.46 5.09 3.12
CA MET A 170 -6.58 5.21 4.29
C MET A 170 -6.16 3.85 4.85
N LEU A 171 -7.07 2.88 4.89
CA LEU A 171 -6.75 1.54 5.37
C LEU A 171 -5.74 0.86 4.43
N GLU A 172 -6.00 0.91 3.13
CA GLU A 172 -5.11 0.39 2.08
C GLU A 172 -3.72 1.02 2.16
N GLU A 173 -3.61 2.34 2.09
CA GLU A 173 -2.32 3.02 2.00
C GLU A 173 -1.49 2.85 3.29
N VAL A 174 -2.15 2.84 4.46
CA VAL A 174 -1.46 2.52 5.72
C VAL A 174 -1.01 1.06 5.72
N THR A 175 -1.80 0.14 5.17
CA THR A 175 -1.41 -1.28 5.02
C THR A 175 -0.22 -1.42 4.08
N GLN A 176 -0.25 -0.79 2.89
CA GLN A 176 0.86 -0.81 1.94
C GLN A 176 2.14 -0.21 2.55
N ALA A 177 2.03 0.86 3.35
CA ALA A 177 3.15 1.44 4.10
C ALA A 177 3.79 0.49 5.14
N LEU A 178 3.15 -0.64 5.45
CA LEU A 178 3.73 -1.72 6.25
C LEU A 178 4.56 -2.71 5.42
N GLY A 179 4.78 -2.48 4.12
CA GLY A 179 5.62 -3.33 3.26
C GLY A 179 4.87 -4.12 2.19
N PHE A 180 3.57 -3.90 2.03
CA PHE A 180 2.73 -4.58 1.03
C PHE A 180 2.54 -3.72 -0.21
N MET A 181 3.58 -3.60 -1.03
CA MET A 181 3.70 -2.56 -2.08
C MET A 181 3.20 -3.00 -3.47
N THR A 182 2.31 -3.98 -3.56
CA THR A 182 1.80 -4.47 -4.84
C THR A 182 0.33 -4.81 -4.76
N ASP A 183 -0.45 -4.21 -5.65
CA ASP A 183 -1.88 -4.45 -5.74
C ASP A 183 -2.20 -5.69 -6.58
N ILE A 184 -3.41 -6.20 -6.39
CA ILE A 184 -3.95 -7.36 -7.10
C ILE A 184 -5.03 -6.85 -8.05
N ARG A 185 -4.81 -7.04 -9.35
CA ARG A 185 -5.89 -6.92 -10.33
C ARG A 185 -6.55 -8.28 -10.51
N ASN A 186 -7.64 -8.52 -9.79
CA ASN A 186 -8.42 -9.76 -9.87
C ASN A 186 -9.81 -9.56 -9.23
N PRO A 187 -10.91 -9.74 -10.00
CA PRO A 187 -12.28 -9.50 -9.51
C PRO A 187 -12.69 -10.30 -8.28
N ALA A 188 -12.02 -11.42 -7.98
CA ALA A 188 -12.29 -12.21 -6.78
C ALA A 188 -12.03 -11.44 -5.47
N TYR A 189 -11.25 -10.35 -5.53
CA TYR A 189 -10.89 -9.53 -4.38
C TYR A 189 -11.65 -8.22 -4.28
N ASP A 190 -12.53 -7.90 -5.24
CA ASP A 190 -13.26 -6.65 -5.27
C ASP A 190 -14.17 -6.50 -4.05
N GLY A 191 -13.89 -5.49 -3.23
CA GLY A 191 -14.61 -5.24 -1.97
C GLY A 191 -14.33 -6.25 -0.86
N VAL A 192 -13.39 -7.18 -1.08
CA VAL A 192 -12.98 -8.20 -0.10
C VAL A 192 -11.61 -7.89 0.49
N SER A 193 -10.64 -7.53 -0.36
CA SER A 193 -9.27 -7.22 0.06
C SER A 193 -8.98 -5.73 -0.12
N VAL A 194 -8.18 -5.19 0.79
CA VAL A 194 -7.62 -3.83 0.67
C VAL A 194 -6.58 -3.70 -0.42
N PHE A 195 -6.12 -4.80 -1.02
CA PHE A 195 -5.16 -4.81 -2.14
C PHE A 195 -5.83 -4.92 -3.51
N SER A 196 -7.16 -4.78 -3.63
CA SER A 196 -7.80 -4.80 -4.95
C SER A 196 -7.54 -3.49 -5.71
N GLU A 197 -6.79 -3.60 -6.80
CA GLU A 197 -6.45 -2.48 -7.70
C GLU A 197 -7.70 -1.78 -8.27
N ASP A 198 -8.74 -2.55 -8.61
CA ASP A 198 -9.89 -2.04 -9.33
C ASP A 198 -11.07 -1.65 -8.39
N SER A 199 -10.92 -1.85 -7.07
CA SER A 199 -12.02 -1.66 -6.11
C SER A 199 -11.62 -1.04 -4.77
N ASN A 200 -12.14 0.16 -4.53
CA ASN A 200 -12.03 0.87 -3.25
C ASN A 200 -13.16 0.53 -2.25
N ALA A 201 -13.79 -0.64 -2.37
CA ALA A 201 -14.99 -0.98 -1.58
C ALA A 201 -14.69 -1.59 -0.21
N ALA A 202 -13.51 -2.19 -0.02
CA ALA A 202 -13.11 -2.81 1.25
C ALA A 202 -12.85 -1.73 2.33
N LYS A 203 -13.62 -1.76 3.42
CA LYS A 203 -13.47 -0.83 4.56
C LYS A 203 -12.94 -1.50 5.83
N THR A 204 -12.64 -2.79 5.71
CA THR A 204 -12.12 -3.68 6.75
C THR A 204 -11.09 -4.58 6.09
N LEU A 205 -10.23 -5.21 6.88
CA LEU A 205 -9.30 -6.22 6.38
C LEU A 205 -10.06 -7.52 6.09
N GLY A 206 -9.87 -8.05 4.89
CA GLY A 206 -10.35 -9.38 4.51
C GLY A 206 -9.54 -10.51 5.18
N PRO A 207 -9.99 -11.76 5.09
CA PRO A 207 -9.29 -12.90 5.68
C PRO A 207 -7.83 -13.04 5.21
N GLN A 208 -7.58 -12.88 3.90
CA GLN A 208 -6.21 -12.98 3.36
C GLN A 208 -5.36 -11.74 3.64
N ASP A 209 -5.96 -10.56 3.84
CA ASP A 209 -5.23 -9.38 4.32
C ASP A 209 -4.70 -9.61 5.74
N ILE A 210 -5.56 -10.12 6.63
CA ILE A 210 -5.20 -10.47 8.01
C ILE A 210 -4.13 -11.57 8.03
N MET A 211 -4.27 -12.60 7.19
CA MET A 211 -3.27 -13.65 7.04
C MET A 211 -1.92 -13.07 6.59
N ALA A 212 -1.92 -12.22 5.56
CA ALA A 212 -0.71 -11.60 5.05
C ALA A 212 -0.01 -10.75 6.12
N LEU A 213 -0.78 -9.95 6.88
CA LEU A 213 -0.27 -9.18 8.03
C LEU A 213 0.40 -10.07 9.09
N ARG A 214 -0.28 -11.14 9.52
CA ARG A 214 0.25 -12.08 10.52
C ARG A 214 1.49 -12.83 10.05
N ARG A 215 1.53 -13.19 8.77
CA ARG A 215 2.69 -13.87 8.17
C ARG A 215 3.88 -12.92 8.02
N HIS A 216 3.63 -11.67 7.64
CA HIS A 216 4.67 -10.66 7.45
C HIS A 216 5.26 -10.19 8.79
N TYR A 217 4.39 -10.05 9.79
CA TYR A 217 4.72 -9.67 11.15
C TYR A 217 4.22 -10.76 12.11
N PRO A 218 4.97 -11.85 12.30
CA PRO A 218 4.59 -12.89 13.23
C PRO A 218 4.59 -12.36 14.66
N MET A 219 3.62 -12.80 15.45
CA MET A 219 3.65 -12.58 16.90
C MET A 219 4.93 -13.21 17.45
N GLN A 220 5.75 -12.42 18.13
CA GLN A 220 6.88 -12.96 18.88
C GLN A 220 6.32 -13.59 20.16
N GLU A 221 6.65 -14.85 20.41
CA GLU A 221 6.46 -15.44 21.74
C GLU A 221 7.26 -14.59 22.72
N ARG A 222 6.59 -13.94 23.66
CA ARG A 222 7.30 -13.31 24.78
C ARG A 222 7.89 -14.45 25.61
N PRO A 223 9.20 -14.44 25.91
CA PRO A 223 9.80 -15.41 26.82
C PRO A 223 9.15 -15.35 28.21
#